data_AF-A0A4Q9KEH8-F1
#
_entry.id   AF-A0A4Q9KEH8-F1
#
_cell.length_a   1.000
_cell.length_b   1.000
_cell.length_c   1.000
_cell.angle_alpha   90.00
_cell.angle_beta   90.00
_cell.angle_gamma   90.00
#
_symmetry.space_group_name_H-M   'P 1'
#
loop_
_entity.id
_entity.type
_entity.pdbx_description
1 polymer ?
#
loop_
_entity_poly.entity_id
_entity_poly.type
_entity_poly.pdbx_seq_one_letter_code
_entity_poly.pdbx_strand_id
1 'polypeptide(L)'
;MKGSTIRTGAAIAAATAILAGGAAAGAQAATATVGGGTWSYGSYLQIWPPKTCYSDYKHNSAYHSSTAMISRAYDTDYANAGYWSRASSWAGAAYTCYTYWNKP
;
A
#
# COMPACT_ATOMS: atom_id res chain seq x y z
N MET A 1 -30.99 -5.58 65.71
CA MET A 1 -30.67 -5.71 64.28
C MET A 1 -29.40 -4.92 64.02
N LYS A 2 -28.28 -5.58 63.74
CA LYS A 2 -27.00 -4.92 63.45
C LYS A 2 -26.31 -5.74 62.37
N GLY A 3 -26.34 -5.21 61.15
CA GLY A 3 -25.82 -5.86 59.95
C GLY A 3 -24.31 -6.00 60.02
N SER A 4 -23.82 -7.16 59.58
CA SER A 4 -22.39 -7.43 59.40
C SER A 4 -22.10 -7.53 57.91
N THR A 5 -21.11 -6.73 57.51
CA THR A 5 -20.60 -6.45 56.18
C THR A 5 -20.00 -7.69 55.51
N ILE A 6 -20.49 -8.08 54.33
CA ILE A 6 -19.80 -9.02 53.45
C ILE A 6 -18.76 -8.23 52.65
N ARG A 7 -17.49 -8.59 52.87
CA ARG A 7 -16.32 -8.05 52.17
C ARG A 7 -15.99 -8.93 50.95
N THR A 8 -15.75 -8.23 49.84
CA THR A 8 -14.74 -8.52 48.79
C THR A 8 -14.74 -9.88 48.08
N GLY A 9 -14.90 -9.83 46.77
CA GLY A 9 -14.53 -10.91 45.86
C GLY A 9 -14.88 -10.66 44.40
N ALA A 10 -14.67 -9.44 43.87
CA ALA A 10 -14.77 -9.21 42.45
C ALA A 10 -13.59 -9.91 41.75
N ALA A 11 -13.84 -11.08 41.17
CA ALA A 11 -12.87 -11.77 40.34
C ALA A 11 -12.71 -10.95 39.04
N ILE A 12 -11.59 -10.24 38.97
CA ILE A 12 -11.17 -9.48 37.79
C ILE A 12 -10.67 -10.50 36.77
N ALA A 13 -11.52 -10.89 35.80
CA ALA A 13 -11.07 -11.68 34.67
C ALA A 13 -10.17 -10.78 33.80
N ALA A 14 -8.86 -11.02 33.87
CA ALA A 14 -7.87 -10.33 33.06
C ALA A 14 -8.10 -10.62 31.57
N ALA A 15 -8.53 -9.63 30.81
CA ALA A 15 -8.58 -9.69 29.36
C ALA A 15 -7.15 -9.46 28.81
N THR A 16 -6.43 -10.53 28.48
CA THR A 16 -5.19 -10.41 27.70
C THR A 16 -5.54 -10.25 26.22
N ALA A 17 -5.72 -9.00 25.78
CA ALA A 17 -5.69 -8.68 24.37
C ALA A 17 -4.23 -8.68 23.90
N ILE A 18 -3.76 -9.80 23.35
CA ILE A 18 -2.50 -9.83 22.60
C ILE A 18 -2.78 -9.14 21.26
N LEU A 19 -2.59 -7.83 21.21
CA LEU A 19 -2.38 -7.16 19.93
C LEU A 19 -1.01 -7.59 19.44
N ALA A 20 -0.96 -8.68 18.68
CA ALA A 20 0.15 -8.96 17.79
C ALA A 20 0.18 -7.80 16.79
N GLY A 21 0.96 -6.77 17.10
CA GLY A 21 1.29 -5.70 16.17
C GLY A 21 1.99 -6.32 14.98
N GLY A 22 1.23 -6.61 13.93
CA GLY A 22 1.80 -6.90 12.63
C GLY A 22 2.65 -5.70 12.25
N ALA A 23 3.95 -5.91 12.05
CA ALA A 23 4.79 -4.91 11.43
C ALA A 23 4.17 -4.60 10.07
N ALA A 24 3.49 -3.47 9.95
CA ALA A 24 3.13 -2.92 8.66
C ALA A 24 4.47 -2.67 7.96
N ALA A 25 4.84 -3.52 7.00
CA ALA A 25 5.95 -3.17 6.12
C ALA A 25 5.56 -1.83 5.49
N GLY A 26 6.29 -0.78 5.86
CA GLY A 26 5.94 0.58 5.49
C GLY A 26 5.75 0.64 3.98
N ALA A 27 4.63 1.22 3.52
CA ALA A 27 4.41 1.47 2.11
C ALA A 27 5.63 2.26 1.58
N GLN A 28 6.38 1.69 0.65
CA GLN A 28 7.47 2.41 -0.01
C GLN A 28 6.88 3.19 -1.17
N ALA A 29 6.21 4.29 -0.84
CA ALA A 29 5.73 5.26 -1.82
C ALA A 29 6.84 6.29 -2.07
N ALA A 30 7.32 6.36 -3.30
CA ALA A 30 8.27 7.36 -3.76
C ALA A 30 7.63 8.24 -4.83
N THR A 31 7.96 9.53 -4.78
CA THR A 31 7.55 10.50 -5.80
C THR A 31 8.78 11.18 -6.36
N ALA A 32 8.86 11.28 -7.68
CA ALA A 32 9.97 11.92 -8.38
C ALA A 32 9.46 12.77 -9.56
N THR A 33 10.19 13.84 -9.87
CA THR A 33 10.00 14.62 -11.09
C THR A 33 10.98 14.11 -12.14
N VAL A 34 10.47 13.50 -13.21
CA VAL A 34 11.27 12.77 -14.20
C VAL A 34 10.67 12.94 -15.59
N GLY A 35 11.52 13.10 -16.61
CA GLY A 35 11.08 13.26 -18.01
C GLY A 35 10.15 14.45 -18.28
N GLY A 36 10.13 15.45 -17.39
CA GLY A 36 9.20 16.59 -17.47
C GLY A 36 7.82 16.36 -16.84
N GLY A 37 7.60 15.19 -16.22
CA GLY A 37 6.37 14.83 -15.53
C GLY A 37 6.59 14.47 -14.06
N THR A 38 5.48 14.18 -13.37
CA THR A 38 5.47 13.67 -11.99
C THR A 38 5.22 12.18 -12.00
N TRP A 39 6.11 11.42 -11.37
CA TRP A 39 6.00 9.97 -11.21
C TRP A 39 5.84 9.61 -9.74
N SER A 40 4.77 8.91 -9.40
CA SER A 40 4.49 8.35 -8.07
C SER A 40 4.45 6.83 -8.20
N TYR A 41 5.29 6.14 -7.45
CA TYR A 41 5.49 4.70 -7.62
C TYR A 41 5.80 4.02 -6.29
N GLY A 42 5.54 2.72 -6.22
CA GLY A 42 5.83 2.01 -4.99
C GLY A 42 5.12 0.68 -4.84
N SER A 43 5.17 0.18 -3.61
CA SER A 43 4.37 -0.97 -3.21
C SER A 43 3.86 -0.86 -1.79
N TYR A 44 2.73 -1.51 -1.53
CA TYR A 44 2.15 -1.62 -0.20
C TYR A 44 1.61 -3.03 0.04
N LEU A 45 1.62 -3.45 1.31
CA LEU A 45 1.01 -4.71 1.75
C LEU A 45 -0.45 -4.48 2.15
N GLN A 46 -1.32 -5.44 1.89
CA GLN A 46 -2.71 -5.46 2.35
C GLN A 46 -3.18 -6.91 2.55
N ILE A 47 -4.38 -7.12 3.09
CA ILE A 47 -4.89 -8.48 3.42
C ILE A 47 -5.01 -9.35 2.17
N TRP A 48 -5.65 -8.83 1.12
CA TRP A 48 -5.77 -9.49 -0.16
C TRP A 48 -6.01 -8.46 -1.27
N PRO A 49 -5.22 -8.47 -2.37
CA PRO A 49 -4.02 -9.27 -2.60
C PRO A 49 -2.84 -8.87 -1.68
N PRO A 50 -1.94 -9.80 -1.30
CA PRO A 50 -0.97 -9.59 -0.23
C PRO A 50 0.03 -8.43 -0.46
N LYS A 51 0.35 -8.11 -1.72
CA LYS A 51 1.15 -6.94 -2.09
C LYS A 51 0.69 -6.36 -3.41
N THR A 52 0.52 -5.05 -3.44
CA THR A 52 0.21 -4.28 -4.64
C THR A 52 1.42 -3.42 -5.01
N CYS A 53 1.81 -3.48 -6.27
CA CYS A 53 2.81 -2.67 -6.94
C CYS A 53 2.08 -1.66 -7.81
N TYR A 54 2.46 -0.38 -7.75
CA TYR A 54 1.80 0.68 -8.52
C TYR A 54 2.83 1.62 -9.16
N SER A 55 2.45 2.17 -10.31
CA SER A 55 3.20 3.18 -11.04
C SER A 55 2.21 4.16 -11.64
N ASP A 56 2.23 5.40 -11.18
CA ASP A 56 1.39 6.49 -11.65
C ASP A 56 2.27 7.58 -12.24
N TYR A 57 2.08 7.94 -13.51
CA TYR A 57 2.85 8.98 -14.16
C TYR A 57 1.94 10.03 -14.79
N LYS A 58 2.25 11.31 -14.60
CA LYS A 58 1.57 12.43 -15.25
C LYS A 58 2.56 13.32 -15.96
N HIS A 59 2.34 13.50 -17.26
CA HIS A 59 3.02 14.49 -18.06
C HIS A 59 2.02 15.50 -18.65
N ASN A 60 2.20 16.79 -18.37
CA ASN A 60 1.22 17.82 -18.75
C ASN A 60 1.20 18.16 -20.24
N SER A 61 2.29 17.88 -20.96
CA SER A 61 2.48 18.38 -22.33
C SER A 61 2.72 17.28 -23.37
N ALA A 62 2.66 16.00 -22.98
CA ALA A 62 2.99 14.90 -23.88
C ALA A 62 2.22 13.64 -23.51
N TYR A 63 1.98 12.80 -24.52
CA TYR A 63 1.54 11.42 -24.32
C TYR A 63 2.60 10.66 -23.52
N HIS A 64 2.16 9.78 -22.63
CA HIS A 64 3.03 9.09 -21.69
C HIS A 64 2.39 7.79 -21.21
N SER A 65 3.18 6.98 -20.51
CA SER A 65 2.72 5.69 -19.96
C SER A 65 3.36 5.38 -18.61
N SER A 66 2.72 4.51 -17.86
CA SER A 66 3.26 3.92 -16.63
C SER A 66 3.06 2.42 -16.62
N THR A 67 4.01 1.69 -16.05
CA THR A 67 3.98 0.23 -15.94
C THR A 67 4.31 -0.21 -14.53
N ALA A 68 3.51 -1.12 -13.98
CA ALA A 68 3.76 -1.77 -12.70
C ALA A 68 3.91 -3.28 -12.90
N MET A 69 5.00 -3.86 -12.40
CA MET A 69 5.31 -5.28 -12.54
C MET A 69 5.62 -5.89 -11.19
N ILE A 70 5.03 -7.05 -10.89
CA ILE A 70 5.32 -7.81 -9.69
C ILE A 70 5.13 -9.30 -9.97
N SER A 71 6.14 -10.12 -9.61
CA SER A 71 6.18 -11.53 -10.02
C SER A 71 6.08 -11.69 -11.55
N ARG A 72 5.11 -12.47 -12.05
CA ARG A 72 4.80 -12.65 -13.48
C ARG A 72 3.68 -11.72 -13.98
N ALA A 73 3.09 -10.94 -13.08
CA ALA A 73 2.01 -10.02 -13.40
C ALA A 73 2.59 -8.66 -13.77
N TYR A 74 1.99 -8.02 -14.78
CA TYR A 74 2.29 -6.66 -15.15
C TYR A 74 1.02 -5.96 -15.61
N ASP A 75 1.02 -4.65 -15.45
CA ASP A 75 -0.01 -3.76 -15.95
C ASP A 75 0.67 -2.54 -16.56
N THR A 76 0.14 -2.07 -17.68
CA THR A 76 0.63 -0.88 -18.36
C THR A 76 -0.56 -0.04 -18.78
N ASP A 77 -0.52 1.22 -18.42
CA ASP A 77 -1.51 2.20 -18.82
C ASP A 77 -0.85 3.30 -19.65
N TYR A 78 -1.66 3.98 -20.47
CA TYR A 78 -1.23 5.09 -21.29
C TYR A 78 -2.20 6.26 -21.16
N ALA A 79 -1.66 7.48 -21.13
CA ALA A 79 -2.48 8.68 -21.00
C ALA A 79 -2.03 9.79 -21.95
N ASN A 80 -3.03 10.54 -22.42
CA ASN A 80 -2.81 11.81 -23.11
C ASN A 80 -2.23 12.86 -22.16
N ALA A 81 -1.64 13.91 -22.74
CA ALA A 81 -1.11 15.05 -22.02
C ALA A 81 -2.11 15.62 -21.00
N GLY A 82 -1.65 15.90 -19.78
CA GLY A 82 -2.46 16.50 -18.70
C GLY A 82 -3.21 15.49 -17.83
N TYR A 83 -3.36 14.25 -18.29
CA TYR A 83 -3.97 13.16 -17.52
C TYR A 83 -2.91 12.35 -16.77
N TRP A 84 -3.37 11.55 -15.81
CA TRP A 84 -2.53 10.56 -15.13
C TRP A 84 -2.66 9.25 -15.85
N SER A 85 -1.53 8.64 -16.19
CA SER A 85 -1.46 7.21 -16.42
C SER A 85 -1.33 6.48 -15.08
N ARG A 86 -2.10 5.41 -14.87
CA ARG A 86 -2.14 4.65 -13.62
C ARG A 86 -2.09 3.15 -13.89
N ALA A 87 -1.00 2.52 -13.48
CA ALA A 87 -0.82 1.08 -13.60
C ALA A 87 -0.67 0.43 -12.23
N SER A 88 -1.30 -0.72 -12.03
CA SER A 88 -1.17 -1.49 -10.80
C SER A 88 -1.21 -2.99 -11.04
N SER A 89 -0.38 -3.72 -10.29
CA SER A 89 -0.32 -5.17 -10.36
C SER A 89 -0.06 -5.76 -8.97
N TRP A 90 -0.36 -7.03 -8.75
CA TRP A 90 -0.33 -7.61 -7.41
C TRP A 90 0.21 -9.04 -7.39
N ALA A 91 0.85 -9.42 -6.29
CA ALA A 91 1.34 -10.78 -6.05
C ALA A 91 1.56 -11.03 -4.54
N GLY A 92 2.19 -12.18 -4.22
CA GLY A 92 2.69 -12.51 -2.88
C GLY A 92 3.60 -11.44 -2.27
N ALA A 93 3.59 -11.33 -0.92
CA ALA A 93 4.34 -10.29 -0.19
C ALA A 93 5.87 -10.32 -0.43
N ALA A 94 6.42 -11.50 -0.72
CA ALA A 94 7.85 -11.69 -0.96
C ALA A 94 8.34 -11.19 -2.33
N TYR A 95 7.44 -10.88 -3.26
CA TYR A 95 7.86 -10.48 -4.62
C TYR A 95 8.33 -9.03 -4.67
N THR A 96 9.34 -8.79 -5.50
CA THR A 96 9.85 -7.46 -5.82
C THR A 96 8.92 -6.74 -6.78
N CYS A 97 8.66 -5.46 -6.49
CA CYS A 97 7.91 -4.56 -7.35
C CYS A 97 8.90 -3.80 -8.25
N TYR A 98 8.63 -3.80 -9.56
CA TYR A 98 9.36 -3.03 -10.54
C TYR A 98 8.39 -2.06 -11.21
N THR A 99 8.75 -0.79 -11.22
CA THR A 99 7.88 0.29 -11.70
C THR A 99 8.63 1.07 -12.76
N TYR A 100 7.92 1.41 -13.83
CA TYR A 100 8.45 2.19 -14.94
C TYR A 100 7.50 3.31 -15.33
N TRP A 101 8.06 4.35 -15.91
CA TRP A 101 7.37 5.43 -16.59
C TRP A 101 8.03 5.62 -17.95
N ASN A 102 7.28 6.12 -18.92
CA ASN A 102 7.82 6.45 -20.23
C ASN A 102 7.12 7.67 -20.81
N LYS A 103 7.89 8.47 -21.55
CA LYS A 103 7.41 9.55 -22.41
C LYS A 103 8.05 9.36 -23.79
N PRO A 104 7.32 8.82 -24.78
CA PRO A 104 7.83 8.74 -26.14
C PRO A 104 8.16 10.11 -26.74
#